data_AF-A0A2T1N607-F1
#
_entry.id   AF-A0A2T1N607-F1
#
_cell.length_a   1.000
_cell.length_b   1.000
_cell.length_c   1.000
_cell.angle_alpha   90.00
_cell.angle_beta   90.00
_cell.angle_gamma   90.00
#
_symmetry.space_group_name_H-M   'P 1'
#
loop_
_entity.id
_entity.type
_entity.pdbx_description
1 polymer ?
#
loop_
_entity_poly.entity_id
_entity_poly.type
_entity_poly.pdbx_seq_one_letter_code
_entity_poly.pdbx_strand_id
1 'polypeptide(L)'
;MFKGFIDFSCNKHIPLNNLIKMSKTFNLRKTNSVNSNIVLNHLELFYLRLYTHGLNNKEISEFLDLDLSKIYKIRKSISELYNTSDWIKIISSAFEDKVLYKVDYIDQLVKDVALQHTQILFNKYVSPIYLSLTIEELRHRIIEFYYECEIKLTDNYYNEIDYKKLNTKELQYLNLKYENINSKVIFEKLKLRKSEEKLRELKFLVFNKLRVNNWFNAFKIGLKLNLLDVPKNHLENVEKEVINCTNKIIRIRTIKRLSFTEKKLSIYNELLELYTNIEFSKFINHANSL
;
A
#
# COMPACT_ATOMS: atom_id res chain seq x y z
N MET A 1 41.63 -26.14 15.07
CA MET A 1 42.65 -25.31 15.75
C MET A 1 42.65 -23.94 15.08
N PHE A 2 42.43 -22.90 15.89
CA PHE A 2 42.65 -21.44 15.67
C PHE A 2 42.00 -20.77 14.44
N LYS A 3 40.96 -19.94 14.61
CA LYS A 3 40.86 -18.56 15.19
C LYS A 3 41.31 -17.46 14.21
N GLY A 4 40.40 -16.52 13.96
CA GLY A 4 40.65 -15.26 13.27
C GLY A 4 39.45 -14.32 13.38
N PHE A 5 39.19 -13.85 14.61
CA PHE A 5 38.31 -12.70 14.90
C PHE A 5 38.90 -11.43 14.26
N ILE A 6 38.05 -10.60 13.64
CA ILE A 6 38.23 -9.14 13.69
C ILE A 6 36.90 -8.53 14.10
N ASP A 7 37.00 -7.87 15.26
CA ASP A 7 36.05 -7.05 15.97
C ASP A 7 36.08 -5.64 15.36
N PHE A 8 34.93 -5.00 15.20
CA PHE A 8 34.84 -3.53 15.06
C PHE A 8 33.57 -3.05 15.76
N SER A 9 33.69 -2.88 17.07
CA SER A 9 32.92 -1.91 17.80
C SER A 9 33.49 -0.50 17.57
N CYS A 10 32.66 0.44 17.14
CA CYS A 10 32.74 1.83 17.61
C CYS A 10 31.47 2.62 17.23
N ASN A 11 30.72 2.94 18.28
CA ASN A 11 29.74 4.00 18.36
C ASN A 11 30.27 5.33 17.82
N LYS A 12 29.50 6.00 16.96
CA LYS A 12 29.32 7.46 17.03
C LYS A 12 27.85 7.80 16.75
N HIS A 13 27.19 8.25 17.81
CA HIS A 13 25.90 8.93 17.79
C HIS A 13 25.91 10.06 16.73
N ILE A 14 24.97 9.99 15.79
CA ILE A 14 24.55 11.17 15.02
C ILE A 14 23.25 11.66 15.70
N PRO A 15 23.21 12.90 16.23
CA PRO A 15 22.04 13.38 16.94
C PRO A 15 20.86 13.59 15.99
N LEU A 16 19.69 13.09 16.41
CA LEU A 16 18.40 13.08 15.70
C LEU A 16 17.83 14.47 15.29
N ASN A 17 18.54 15.56 15.59
CA ASN A 17 18.01 16.93 15.45
C ASN A 17 18.31 17.61 14.09
N ASN A 18 19.01 16.95 13.17
CA ASN A 18 19.29 17.52 11.84
C ASN A 18 18.37 17.01 10.71
N LEU A 19 17.43 16.10 10.99
CA LEU A 19 16.45 15.59 10.00
C LEU A 19 15.14 16.40 9.95
N ILE A 20 14.94 17.38 10.85
CA ILE A 20 13.68 18.14 10.96
C ILE A 20 13.69 19.45 10.14
N LYS A 21 14.80 19.84 9.51
CA LYS A 21 14.92 21.17 8.86
C LYS A 21 14.90 21.22 7.33
N MET A 22 14.61 20.12 6.62
CA MET A 22 14.61 20.11 5.14
C MET A 22 13.27 19.76 4.47
N SER A 23 12.13 19.84 5.18
CA SER A 23 10.79 19.61 4.62
C SER A 23 9.99 20.88 4.32
N LYS A 24 10.63 22.05 4.23
CA LYS A 24 9.96 23.30 3.84
C LYS A 24 10.51 23.84 2.53
N THR A 25 9.84 23.49 1.44
CA THR A 25 9.42 24.39 0.33
C THR A 25 9.11 23.53 -0.89
N PHE A 26 7.83 23.47 -1.28
CA PHE A 26 7.33 23.63 -2.65
C PHE A 26 5.83 23.36 -2.62
N ASN A 27 5.06 24.43 -2.40
CA ASN A 27 3.64 24.49 -2.71
C ASN A 27 3.49 25.43 -3.90
N LEU A 28 2.74 25.00 -4.92
CA LEU A 28 1.63 25.75 -5.53
C LEU A 28 1.19 25.03 -6.80
N ARG A 29 0.04 24.36 -6.71
CA ARG A 29 -1.08 24.60 -7.64
C ARG A 29 -2.38 24.26 -6.94
N LYS A 30 -3.22 25.29 -6.87
CA LYS A 30 -4.53 25.38 -6.24
C LYS A 30 -5.54 24.68 -7.14
N THR A 31 -6.24 23.68 -6.62
CA THR A 31 -7.58 23.33 -7.09
C THR A 31 -8.46 23.28 -5.86
N ASN A 32 -9.50 24.12 -5.86
CA ASN A 32 -10.43 24.28 -4.76
C ASN A 32 -11.28 23.01 -4.63
N SER A 33 -11.09 22.26 -3.54
CA SER A 33 -12.17 21.55 -2.84
C SER A 33 -11.97 21.80 -1.36
N VAL A 34 -13.08 21.94 -0.63
CA VAL A 34 -13.11 22.27 0.80
C VAL A 34 -12.51 21.11 1.60
N ASN A 35 -11.18 21.08 1.76
CA ASN A 35 -10.53 20.16 2.67
C ASN A 35 -10.42 20.85 4.03
N SER A 36 -11.36 20.57 4.92
CA SER A 36 -11.05 20.59 6.34
C SER A 36 -9.87 19.63 6.52
N ASN A 37 -8.67 20.13 6.81
CA ASN A 37 -7.53 19.27 7.10
C ASN A 37 -7.92 18.34 8.25
N ILE A 38 -8.12 17.07 7.96
CA ILE A 38 -8.40 16.07 8.98
C ILE A 38 -7.13 15.94 9.83
N VAL A 39 -7.23 16.29 11.11
CA VAL A 39 -6.13 16.18 12.07
C VAL A 39 -6.45 15.05 13.04
N LEU A 40 -5.79 13.92 12.86
CA LEU A 40 -5.85 12.81 13.80
C LEU A 40 -4.91 13.04 14.97
N ASN A 41 -5.36 12.70 16.17
CA ASN A 41 -4.45 12.60 17.31
C ASN A 41 -3.51 11.40 17.16
N HIS A 42 -2.47 11.33 18.00
CA HIS A 42 -1.46 10.28 17.91
C HIS A 42 -2.04 8.86 18.00
N LEU A 43 -3.00 8.61 18.90
CA LEU A 43 -3.59 7.28 19.07
C LEU A 43 -4.48 6.89 17.88
N GLU A 44 -5.23 7.83 17.32
CA GLU A 44 -6.03 7.62 16.11
C GLU A 44 -5.15 7.31 14.89
N LEU A 45 -4.04 8.04 14.75
CA LEU A 45 -3.07 7.79 13.69
C LEU A 45 -2.41 6.42 13.85
N PHE A 46 -1.97 6.06 15.07
CA PHE A 46 -1.42 4.73 15.34
C PHE A 46 -2.43 3.63 15.07
N TYR A 47 -3.68 3.83 15.48
CA TYR A 47 -4.77 2.91 15.21
C TYR A 47 -4.92 2.68 13.70
N LEU A 48 -5.00 3.75 12.90
CA LEU A 48 -5.10 3.63 11.44
C LEU A 48 -3.92 2.86 10.86
N ARG A 49 -2.69 3.19 11.27
CA ARG A 49 -1.47 2.51 10.80
C ARG A 49 -1.51 1.01 11.05
N LEU A 50 -1.83 0.61 12.28
CA LEU A 50 -1.89 -0.80 12.65
C LEU A 50 -3.02 -1.54 11.94
N TYR A 51 -4.18 -0.88 11.77
CA TYR A 51 -5.30 -1.43 11.02
C TYR A 51 -4.93 -1.68 9.55
N THR A 52 -4.26 -0.74 8.89
CA THR A 52 -3.77 -0.93 7.51
C THR A 52 -2.72 -2.04 7.39
N HIS A 53 -1.94 -2.29 8.45
CA HIS A 53 -1.04 -3.45 8.54
C HIS A 53 -1.74 -4.79 8.83
N GLY A 54 -3.07 -4.80 8.93
CA GLY A 54 -3.83 -6.04 9.06
C GLY A 54 -4.06 -6.49 10.49
N LEU A 55 -3.81 -5.64 11.48
CA LEU A 55 -4.15 -5.97 12.86
C LEU A 55 -5.66 -5.77 13.10
N ASN A 56 -6.26 -6.69 13.86
CA ASN A 56 -7.63 -6.57 14.35
C ASN A 56 -7.68 -5.73 15.64
N ASN A 57 -8.89 -5.38 16.09
CA ASN A 57 -9.07 -4.54 17.28
C ASN A 57 -8.43 -5.11 18.54
N LYS A 58 -8.38 -6.43 18.70
CA LYS A 58 -7.80 -7.09 19.87
C LYS A 58 -6.28 -6.98 19.83
N GLU A 59 -5.67 -7.32 18.70
CA GLU A 59 -4.22 -7.18 18.48
C GLU A 59 -3.76 -5.72 18.65
N ILE A 60 -4.54 -4.76 18.14
CA ILE A 60 -4.26 -3.33 18.33
C ILE A 60 -4.41 -2.93 19.81
N SER A 61 -5.42 -3.45 20.51
CA SER A 61 -5.63 -3.24 21.94
C SER A 61 -4.39 -3.67 22.74
N GLU A 62 -3.92 -4.88 22.47
CA GLU A 62 -2.76 -5.49 23.13
C GLU A 62 -1.48 -4.73 22.80
N PHE A 63 -1.28 -4.34 21.53
CA PHE A 63 -0.10 -3.60 21.09
C PHE A 63 -0.01 -2.20 21.72
N LEU A 64 -1.14 -1.51 21.87
CA LEU A 64 -1.19 -0.16 22.44
C LEU A 64 -1.34 -0.14 23.97
N ASP A 65 -1.46 -1.31 24.61
CA ASP A 65 -1.78 -1.46 26.04
C ASP A 65 -3.04 -0.67 26.44
N LEU A 66 -4.11 -0.83 25.66
CA LEU A 66 -5.39 -0.16 25.86
C LEU A 66 -6.52 -1.17 26.02
N ASP A 67 -7.54 -0.81 26.80
CA ASP A 67 -8.78 -1.57 26.86
C ASP A 67 -9.52 -1.52 25.51
N LEU A 68 -10.20 -2.62 25.16
CA LEU A 68 -11.03 -2.68 23.96
C LEU A 68 -12.08 -1.55 23.90
N SER A 69 -12.61 -1.12 25.05
CA SER A 69 -13.55 0.00 25.13
C SER A 69 -12.94 1.31 24.62
N LYS A 70 -11.65 1.56 24.89
CA LYS A 70 -10.90 2.72 24.37
C LYS A 70 -10.67 2.58 22.86
N ILE A 71 -10.35 1.38 22.39
CA ILE A 71 -10.22 1.10 20.94
C ILE A 71 -11.52 1.42 20.20
N TYR A 72 -12.69 1.05 20.74
CA TYR A 72 -13.97 1.39 20.13
C TYR A 72 -14.25 2.90 20.13
N LYS A 73 -13.84 3.64 21.17
CA LYS A 73 -13.92 5.10 21.19
C LYS A 73 -13.04 5.75 20.12
N ILE A 74 -11.80 5.28 19.96
CA ILE A 74 -10.88 5.73 18.91
C ILE A 74 -11.49 5.49 17.53
N ARG A 75 -12.01 4.29 17.26
CA ARG A 75 -12.69 3.96 16.00
C ARG A 75 -13.87 4.89 15.72
N LYS A 76 -14.69 5.17 16.73
CA LYS A 76 -15.84 6.07 16.61
C LYS A 76 -15.39 7.49 16.27
N SER A 77 -14.38 8.01 16.97
CA SER A 77 -13.79 9.33 16.70
C SER A 77 -13.28 9.46 15.27
N ILE A 78 -12.52 8.46 14.78
CA ILE A 78 -12.04 8.42 13.39
C ILE A 78 -13.22 8.45 12.41
N SER A 79 -14.25 7.63 12.63
CA SER A 79 -15.43 7.62 11.76
C SER A 79 -16.17 8.96 11.74
N GLU A 80 -16.23 9.67 12.87
CA GLU A 80 -16.81 11.02 12.96
C GLU A 80 -15.97 12.05 12.20
N LEU A 81 -14.64 12.00 12.32
CA LEU A 81 -13.72 12.91 11.62
C LEU A 81 -13.77 12.76 10.10
N TYR A 82 -13.92 11.52 9.60
CA TYR A 82 -14.07 11.23 8.16
C TYR A 82 -15.53 11.26 7.69
N ASN A 83 -16.49 11.53 8.58
CA ASN A 83 -17.93 11.54 8.30
C ASN A 83 -18.44 10.26 7.59
N THR A 84 -17.92 9.09 7.98
CA THR A 84 -18.33 7.81 7.42
C THR A 84 -17.98 6.64 8.36
N SER A 85 -18.82 5.61 8.36
CA SER A 85 -18.52 4.33 9.02
C SER A 85 -17.85 3.31 8.10
N ASP A 86 -17.70 3.64 6.81
CA ASP A 86 -17.07 2.78 5.82
C ASP A 86 -15.54 2.89 5.93
N TRP A 87 -14.93 1.86 6.53
CA TRP A 87 -13.50 1.82 6.76
C TRP A 87 -12.66 1.79 5.48
N ILE A 88 -13.21 1.35 4.36
CA ILE A 88 -12.48 1.45 3.09
C ILE A 88 -12.39 2.90 2.65
N LYS A 89 -13.50 3.65 2.74
CA LYS A 89 -13.50 5.09 2.46
C LYS A 89 -12.58 5.87 3.40
N ILE A 90 -12.60 5.56 4.70
CA ILE A 90 -11.68 6.17 5.69
C ILE A 90 -10.23 5.96 5.27
N ILE A 91 -9.83 4.73 4.95
CA ILE A 91 -8.45 4.44 4.56
C ILE A 91 -8.09 5.13 3.24
N SER A 92 -8.99 5.10 2.25
CA SER A 92 -8.76 5.78 0.97
C SER A 92 -8.55 7.28 1.16
N SER A 93 -9.43 7.95 1.90
CA SER A 93 -9.31 9.38 2.21
C SER A 93 -8.06 9.68 3.03
N ALA A 94 -7.68 8.83 3.99
CA ALA A 94 -6.46 9.01 4.77
C ALA A 94 -5.18 8.99 3.91
N PHE A 95 -5.16 8.20 2.83
CA PHE A 95 -4.07 8.23 1.86
C PHE A 95 -4.12 9.45 0.93
N GLU A 96 -5.31 9.86 0.49
CA GLU A 96 -5.50 11.05 -0.36
C GLU A 96 -5.09 12.34 0.39
N ASP A 97 -5.47 12.45 1.66
CA ASP A 97 -5.13 13.55 2.57
C ASP A 97 -3.68 13.49 3.07
N LYS A 98 -2.90 12.47 2.67
CA LYS A 98 -1.51 12.23 3.07
C LYS A 98 -1.33 12.10 4.59
N VAL A 99 -2.38 11.69 5.29
CA VAL A 99 -2.32 11.28 6.70
C VAL A 99 -1.56 9.96 6.81
N LEU A 100 -1.81 9.04 5.87
CA LEU A 100 -1.05 7.82 5.65
C LEU A 100 -0.24 7.94 4.36
N TYR A 101 0.99 7.41 4.35
CA TYR A 101 1.83 7.39 3.16
C TYR A 101 1.77 6.01 2.51
N LYS A 102 1.35 5.93 1.24
CA LYS A 102 1.16 4.65 0.53
C LYS A 102 2.40 3.76 0.55
N VAL A 103 3.58 4.38 0.47
CA VAL A 103 4.89 3.69 0.46
C VAL A 103 5.19 2.91 1.74
N ASP A 104 4.60 3.31 2.86
CA ASP A 104 4.82 2.65 4.16
C ASP A 104 4.11 1.28 4.23
N TYR A 105 3.09 1.06 3.38
CA TYR A 105 2.24 -0.13 3.38
C TYR A 105 2.54 -1.11 2.25
N ILE A 106 3.66 -0.89 1.55
CA ILE A 106 4.17 -1.79 0.54
C ILE A 106 4.75 -3.04 1.22
N ASP A 107 4.46 -4.20 0.64
CA ASP A 107 5.04 -5.48 1.03
C ASP A 107 6.57 -5.48 0.92
N GLN A 108 7.24 -6.14 1.87
CA GLN A 108 8.70 -6.18 1.90
C GLN A 108 9.31 -6.73 0.61
N LEU A 109 8.64 -7.70 -0.02
CA LEU A 109 9.06 -8.28 -1.30
C LEU A 109 9.21 -7.23 -2.40
N VAL A 110 8.29 -6.27 -2.49
CA VAL A 110 8.35 -5.17 -3.48
C VAL A 110 9.51 -4.23 -3.15
N LYS A 111 9.76 -3.97 -1.87
CA LYS A 111 10.91 -3.17 -1.43
C LYS A 111 12.23 -3.83 -1.84
N ASP A 112 12.31 -5.15 -1.76
CA ASP A 112 13.50 -5.91 -2.15
C ASP A 112 13.71 -5.90 -3.68
N VAL A 113 12.64 -6.09 -4.46
CA VAL A 113 12.67 -6.00 -5.93
C VAL A 113 13.03 -4.56 -6.37
N ALA A 114 12.45 -3.54 -5.74
CA ALA A 114 12.77 -2.14 -6.02
C ALA A 114 14.24 -1.83 -5.75
N LEU A 115 14.85 -2.42 -4.70
CA LEU A 115 16.26 -2.25 -4.40
C LEU A 115 17.16 -2.85 -5.51
N GLN A 116 16.80 -4.04 -5.99
CA GLN A 116 17.52 -4.71 -7.10
C GLN A 116 17.43 -3.88 -8.39
N HIS A 117 16.23 -3.46 -8.77
CA HIS A 117 16.02 -2.63 -9.97
C HIS A 117 16.66 -1.25 -9.86
N THR A 118 16.67 -0.65 -8.66
CA THR A 118 17.39 0.61 -8.40
C THR A 118 18.88 0.48 -8.76
N GLN A 119 19.52 -0.63 -8.37
CA GLN A 119 20.93 -0.84 -8.69
C GLN A 119 21.18 -0.93 -10.19
N ILE A 120 20.30 -1.63 -10.91
CA ILE A 120 20.37 -1.78 -12.37
C ILE A 120 20.20 -0.42 -13.05
N LEU A 121 19.15 0.32 -12.69
CA LEU A 121 18.84 1.62 -13.26
C LEU A 121 19.92 2.66 -12.95
N PHE A 122 20.39 2.70 -11.70
CA PHE A 122 21.45 3.62 -11.32
C PHE A 122 22.73 3.38 -12.12
N ASN A 123 23.16 2.11 -12.23
CA ASN A 123 24.36 1.76 -12.98
C ASN A 123 24.22 2.10 -14.47
N LYS A 124 23.10 1.77 -15.10
CA LYS A 124 22.95 1.92 -16.55
C LYS A 124 22.48 3.30 -17.03
N TYR A 125 21.86 4.12 -16.17
CA TYR A 125 21.33 5.45 -16.58
C TYR A 125 21.97 6.64 -15.90
N VAL A 126 22.38 6.50 -14.64
CA VAL A 126 22.74 7.65 -13.80
C VAL A 126 24.24 7.71 -13.53
N SER A 127 24.88 6.56 -13.42
CA SER A 127 26.33 6.49 -13.30
C SER A 127 27.01 7.04 -14.56
N PRO A 128 28.03 7.90 -14.44
CA PRO A 128 28.76 8.45 -15.58
C PRO A 128 29.61 7.40 -16.33
N ILE A 129 29.69 6.17 -15.82
CA ILE A 129 30.58 5.11 -16.31
C ILE A 129 29.93 4.27 -17.43
N TYR A 130 28.60 4.22 -17.52
CA TYR A 130 27.89 3.34 -18.44
C TYR A 130 27.05 4.10 -19.47
N LEU A 131 26.94 3.52 -20.67
CA LEU A 131 26.16 4.02 -21.80
C LEU A 131 24.71 4.31 -21.41
N SER A 132 24.24 5.52 -21.75
CA SER A 132 22.88 5.95 -21.48
C SER A 132 21.90 5.14 -22.33
N LEU A 133 21.23 4.21 -21.68
CA LEU A 133 20.08 3.55 -22.27
C LEU A 133 19.04 4.59 -22.76
N THR A 134 18.26 4.22 -23.78
CA THR A 134 17.23 5.06 -24.38
C THR A 134 16.05 5.26 -23.43
N ILE A 135 15.18 6.24 -23.72
CA ILE A 135 13.95 6.45 -22.96
C ILE A 135 13.04 5.21 -23.03
N GLU A 136 13.04 4.51 -24.17
CA GLU A 136 12.24 3.29 -24.36
C GLU A 136 12.76 2.13 -23.53
N GLU A 137 14.08 1.94 -23.48
CA GLU A 137 14.71 0.95 -22.61
C GLU A 137 14.41 1.25 -21.13
N LEU A 138 14.23 2.53 -20.75
CA LEU A 138 13.98 2.91 -19.35
C LEU A 138 12.58 2.51 -18.97
N ARG A 139 11.63 2.84 -19.84
CA ARG A 139 10.24 2.41 -19.70
C ARG A 139 10.15 0.90 -19.61
N HIS A 140 10.85 0.17 -20.47
CA HIS A 140 10.85 -1.30 -20.44
C HIS A 140 11.33 -1.84 -19.09
N ARG A 141 12.43 -1.31 -18.54
CA ARG A 141 12.92 -1.73 -17.21
C ARG A 141 11.96 -1.38 -16.07
N ILE A 142 11.27 -0.24 -16.15
CA ILE A 142 10.26 0.14 -15.15
C ILE A 142 9.03 -0.79 -15.25
N ILE A 143 8.64 -1.19 -16.45
CA ILE A 143 7.57 -2.17 -16.69
C ILE A 143 7.96 -3.55 -16.15
N GLU A 144 9.18 -4.02 -16.46
CA GLU A 144 9.73 -5.27 -15.91
C GLU A 144 9.69 -5.27 -14.39
N PHE A 145 10.12 -4.18 -13.74
CA PHE A 145 10.03 -4.01 -12.29
C PHE A 145 8.61 -4.23 -11.76
N TYR A 146 7.62 -3.59 -12.37
CA TYR A 146 6.22 -3.71 -11.95
C TYR A 146 5.72 -5.15 -12.06
N TYR A 147 5.90 -5.80 -13.21
CA TYR A 147 5.42 -7.16 -13.42
C TYR A 147 6.18 -8.20 -12.60
N GLU A 148 7.48 -8.01 -12.37
CA GLU A 148 8.26 -8.88 -11.48
C GLU A 148 7.71 -8.81 -10.04
N CYS A 149 7.32 -7.63 -9.57
CA CYS A 149 6.64 -7.48 -8.28
C CYS A 149 5.31 -8.26 -8.25
N GLU A 150 4.47 -8.11 -9.29
CA GLU A 150 3.19 -8.82 -9.36
C GLU A 150 3.35 -10.34 -9.32
N ILE A 151 4.29 -10.87 -10.09
CA ILE A 151 4.58 -12.31 -10.15
C ILE A 151 5.04 -12.81 -8.78
N LYS A 152 6.08 -12.19 -8.22
CA LYS A 152 6.66 -12.65 -6.95
C LYS A 152 5.68 -12.55 -5.78
N LEU A 153 4.86 -11.51 -5.73
CA LEU A 153 3.81 -11.40 -4.71
C LEU A 153 2.75 -12.47 -4.88
N THR A 154 2.29 -12.69 -6.11
CA THR A 154 1.28 -13.71 -6.42
C THR A 154 1.77 -15.10 -5.99
N ASP A 155 3.02 -15.44 -6.33
CA ASP A 155 3.66 -16.68 -5.91
C ASP A 155 3.77 -16.78 -4.39
N ASN A 156 4.18 -15.70 -3.71
CA ASN A 156 4.28 -15.67 -2.26
C ASN A 156 2.91 -15.92 -1.59
N TYR A 157 1.87 -15.25 -2.06
CA TYR A 157 0.51 -15.46 -1.54
C TYR A 157 -0.01 -16.86 -1.83
N TYR A 158 0.26 -17.44 -3.00
CA TYR A 158 -0.11 -18.83 -3.30
C TYR A 158 0.59 -19.83 -2.37
N ASN A 159 1.86 -19.58 -2.03
CA ASN A 159 2.62 -20.45 -1.14
C ASN A 159 2.20 -20.33 0.34
N GLU A 160 1.81 -19.13 0.78
CA GLU A 160 1.42 -18.89 2.17
C GLU A 160 -0.04 -19.27 2.46
N ILE A 161 -0.95 -19.17 1.49
CA ILE A 161 -2.38 -19.41 1.72
C ILE A 161 -2.71 -20.90 1.55
N ASP A 162 -3.21 -21.53 2.63
CA ASP A 162 -3.65 -22.92 2.63
C ASP A 162 -4.82 -23.11 1.65
N TYR A 163 -4.65 -24.02 0.68
CA TYR A 163 -5.33 -24.13 -0.62
C TYR A 163 -6.83 -24.48 -0.58
N LYS A 164 -7.60 -24.06 0.42
CA LYS A 164 -9.06 -24.01 0.31
C LYS A 164 -9.44 -22.75 -0.45
N LYS A 165 -9.37 -22.80 -1.80
CA LYS A 165 -9.93 -21.77 -2.68
C LYS A 165 -11.29 -21.31 -2.13
N LEU A 166 -11.53 -20.00 -2.16
CA LEU A 166 -12.85 -19.48 -1.81
C LEU A 166 -13.89 -20.25 -2.64
N ASN A 167 -14.88 -20.82 -1.98
CA ASN A 167 -15.98 -21.47 -2.69
C ASN A 167 -16.82 -20.40 -3.41
N THR A 168 -17.71 -20.82 -4.30
CA THR A 168 -18.53 -19.89 -5.09
C THR A 168 -19.29 -18.86 -4.25
N LYS A 169 -19.81 -19.26 -3.07
CA LYS A 169 -20.54 -18.33 -2.19
C LYS A 169 -19.62 -17.34 -1.49
N GLU A 170 -18.46 -17.80 -1.02
CA GLU A 170 -17.44 -16.94 -0.41
C GLU A 170 -16.89 -15.94 -1.42
N LEU A 171 -16.63 -16.37 -2.66
CA LEU A 171 -16.19 -15.51 -3.75
C LEU A 171 -17.26 -14.49 -4.15
N GLN A 172 -18.52 -14.91 -4.25
CA GLN A 172 -19.65 -13.99 -4.47
C GLN A 172 -19.77 -12.98 -3.33
N TYR A 173 -19.59 -13.41 -2.08
CA TYR A 173 -19.63 -12.52 -0.93
C TYR A 173 -18.49 -11.50 -0.95
N LEU A 174 -17.26 -11.93 -1.28
CA LEU A 174 -16.11 -11.05 -1.46
C LEU A 174 -16.37 -9.99 -2.54
N ASN A 175 -16.87 -10.40 -3.73
CA ASN A 175 -17.19 -9.49 -4.82
C ASN A 175 -18.28 -8.48 -4.42
N LEU A 176 -19.39 -8.93 -3.83
CA LEU A 176 -20.46 -8.02 -3.39
C LEU A 176 -19.99 -7.03 -2.31
N LYS A 177 -19.05 -7.45 -1.46
CA LYS A 177 -18.43 -6.56 -0.47
C LYS A 177 -17.49 -5.55 -1.10
N TYR A 178 -16.73 -5.96 -2.11
CA TYR A 178 -15.86 -5.08 -2.87
C TYR A 178 -16.67 -4.03 -3.65
N GLU A 179 -17.81 -4.44 -4.20
CA GLU A 179 -18.83 -3.59 -4.81
C GLU A 179 -19.62 -2.70 -3.82
N ASN A 180 -19.22 -2.66 -2.56
CA ASN A 180 -19.87 -1.89 -1.48
C ASN A 180 -21.40 -2.11 -1.40
N ILE A 181 -21.88 -3.31 -1.77
CA ILE A 181 -23.30 -3.62 -1.73
C ILE A 181 -23.76 -3.74 -0.28
N ASN A 182 -24.90 -3.12 0.04
CA ASN A 182 -25.43 -3.15 1.39
C ASN A 182 -25.81 -4.58 1.83
N SER A 183 -25.73 -4.85 3.13
CA SER A 183 -25.95 -6.20 3.67
C SER A 183 -27.34 -6.78 3.34
N LYS A 184 -28.38 -5.94 3.20
CA LYS A 184 -29.75 -6.40 2.85
C LYS A 184 -29.78 -7.03 1.46
N VAL A 185 -29.21 -6.36 0.47
CA VAL A 185 -29.10 -6.85 -0.90
C VAL A 185 -28.17 -8.07 -0.97
N ILE A 186 -27.11 -8.11 -0.16
CA ILE A 186 -26.25 -9.30 -0.06
C ILE A 186 -27.05 -10.52 0.41
N PHE A 187 -27.91 -10.39 1.43
CA PHE A 187 -28.73 -11.51 1.89
C PHE A 187 -29.60 -12.08 0.77
N GLU A 188 -30.23 -11.20 -0.01
CA GLU A 188 -31.10 -11.57 -1.12
C GLU A 188 -30.31 -12.27 -2.24
N LYS A 189 -29.21 -11.66 -2.69
CA LYS A 189 -28.35 -12.24 -3.75
C LYS A 189 -27.76 -13.59 -3.35
N LEU A 190 -27.32 -13.75 -2.10
CA LEU A 190 -26.74 -14.99 -1.59
C LEU A 190 -27.79 -16.01 -1.09
N LYS A 191 -29.08 -15.69 -1.19
CA LYS A 191 -30.20 -16.52 -0.69
C LYS A 191 -30.02 -16.94 0.77
N LEU A 192 -29.45 -16.05 1.57
CA LEU A 192 -29.33 -16.21 3.02
C LEU A 192 -30.66 -15.74 3.61
N ARG A 193 -31.31 -16.56 4.45
CA ARG A 193 -32.57 -16.22 5.15
C ARG A 193 -32.34 -15.10 6.19
N LYS A 194 -31.98 -13.89 5.75
CA LYS A 194 -31.69 -12.66 6.52
C LYS A 194 -31.01 -12.93 7.89
N SER A 195 -30.04 -13.84 7.91
CA SER A 195 -29.36 -14.26 9.13
C SER A 195 -28.01 -13.56 9.22
N GLU A 196 -27.91 -12.55 10.08
CA GLU A 196 -26.65 -11.84 10.34
C GLU A 196 -25.54 -12.78 10.80
N GLU A 197 -25.89 -13.85 11.51
CA GLU A 197 -24.97 -14.91 11.91
C GLU A 197 -24.29 -15.56 10.70
N LYS A 198 -25.04 -15.90 9.65
CA LYS A 198 -24.47 -16.46 8.41
C LYS A 198 -23.54 -15.49 7.69
N LEU A 199 -23.79 -14.19 7.73
CA LEU A 199 -22.85 -13.21 7.17
C LEU A 199 -21.58 -13.10 8.01
N ARG A 200 -21.70 -13.19 9.34
CA ARG A 200 -20.53 -13.23 10.23
C ARG A 200 -19.69 -14.47 9.99
N GLU A 201 -20.34 -15.63 9.80
CA GLU A 201 -19.69 -16.88 9.43
C GLU A 201 -18.99 -16.78 8.07
N LEU A 202 -19.67 -16.29 7.02
CA LEU A 202 -19.06 -16.08 5.70
C LEU A 202 -17.87 -15.14 5.76
N LYS A 203 -17.98 -14.03 6.51
CA LYS A 203 -16.86 -13.12 6.74
C LYS A 203 -15.70 -13.85 7.39
N PHE A 204 -15.95 -14.62 8.45
CA PHE A 204 -14.93 -15.40 9.14
C PHE A 204 -14.25 -16.39 8.20
N LEU A 205 -15.00 -17.12 7.38
CA LEU A 205 -14.46 -18.08 6.42
C LEU A 205 -13.59 -17.41 5.36
N VAL A 206 -14.04 -16.28 4.78
CA VAL A 206 -13.26 -15.51 3.81
C VAL A 206 -11.97 -14.99 4.44
N PHE A 207 -12.06 -14.40 5.63
CA PHE A 207 -10.92 -13.83 6.34
C PHE A 207 -9.90 -14.89 6.72
N ASN A 208 -10.36 -16.03 7.23
CA ASN A 208 -9.49 -17.15 7.59
C ASN A 208 -8.78 -17.74 6.36
N LYS A 209 -9.50 -17.93 5.24
CA LYS A 209 -8.91 -18.45 4.00
C LYS A 209 -7.92 -17.48 3.36
N LEU A 210 -8.18 -16.18 3.41
CA LEU A 210 -7.25 -15.16 2.91
C LEU A 210 -6.16 -14.78 3.92
N ARG A 211 -6.21 -15.31 5.16
CA ARG A 211 -5.32 -14.96 6.28
C ARG A 211 -5.29 -13.46 6.57
N VAL A 212 -6.45 -12.82 6.62
CA VAL A 212 -6.62 -11.38 6.86
C VAL A 212 -7.62 -11.11 7.96
N ASN A 213 -7.48 -9.94 8.59
CA ASN A 213 -8.35 -9.50 9.69
C ASN A 213 -9.32 -8.39 9.31
N ASN A 214 -9.18 -7.80 8.12
CA ASN A 214 -10.01 -6.69 7.68
C ASN A 214 -10.25 -6.70 6.18
N TRP A 215 -11.30 -5.98 5.75
CA TRP A 215 -11.72 -5.93 4.35
C TRP A 215 -10.70 -5.24 3.44
N PHE A 216 -9.97 -4.23 3.95
CA PHE A 216 -8.95 -3.55 3.16
C PHE A 216 -7.89 -4.54 2.66
N ASN A 217 -7.34 -5.35 3.58
CA ASN A 217 -6.38 -6.38 3.21
C ASN A 217 -7.00 -7.57 2.47
N ALA A 218 -8.26 -7.92 2.77
CA ALA A 218 -8.97 -8.93 1.98
C ALA A 218 -9.08 -8.54 0.50
N PHE A 219 -9.37 -7.27 0.21
CA PHE A 219 -9.43 -6.76 -1.15
C PHE A 219 -8.06 -6.65 -1.80
N LYS A 220 -7.02 -6.26 -1.03
CA LYS A 220 -5.62 -6.28 -1.49
C LYS A 220 -5.24 -7.65 -2.02
N ILE A 221 -5.41 -8.68 -1.19
CA ILE A 221 -5.09 -10.06 -1.57
C ILE A 221 -6.03 -10.56 -2.66
N GLY A 222 -7.33 -10.22 -2.60
CA GLY A 222 -8.31 -10.59 -3.61
C GLY A 222 -7.93 -10.11 -5.01
N LEU A 223 -7.48 -8.87 -5.15
CA LEU A 223 -6.98 -8.32 -6.41
C LEU A 223 -5.69 -9.01 -6.86
N LYS A 224 -4.75 -9.28 -5.94
CA LYS A 224 -3.49 -9.99 -6.26
C LYS A 224 -3.71 -11.40 -6.79
N LEU A 225 -4.65 -12.13 -6.19
CA LEU A 225 -4.97 -13.50 -6.56
C LEU A 225 -5.98 -13.58 -7.72
N ASN A 226 -6.31 -12.47 -8.37
CA ASN A 226 -7.32 -12.39 -9.44
C ASN A 226 -8.68 -12.96 -9.02
N LEU A 227 -9.05 -12.80 -7.75
CA LEU A 227 -10.38 -13.16 -7.21
C LEU A 227 -11.40 -12.04 -7.38
N LEU A 228 -10.91 -10.83 -7.65
CA LEU A 228 -11.67 -9.61 -7.87
C LEU A 228 -11.29 -9.04 -9.23
N ASP A 229 -12.25 -8.47 -9.93
CA ASP A 229 -12.01 -7.82 -11.22
C ASP A 229 -11.18 -6.55 -11.02
N VAL A 230 -10.13 -6.43 -11.83
CA VAL A 230 -9.29 -5.23 -11.89
C VAL A 230 -10.05 -4.14 -12.66
N PRO A 231 -9.96 -2.86 -12.26
CA PRO A 231 -10.63 -1.77 -12.99
C PRO A 231 -10.26 -1.74 -14.48
N LYS A 232 -11.23 -1.43 -15.35
CA LYS A 232 -11.06 -1.42 -16.82
C LYS A 232 -9.91 -0.52 -17.30
N ASN A 233 -9.65 0.58 -16.58
CA ASN A 233 -8.59 1.55 -16.88
C ASN A 233 -7.23 1.18 -16.29
N HIS A 234 -7.03 -0.05 -15.80
CA HIS A 234 -5.78 -0.44 -15.15
C HIS A 234 -4.57 -0.34 -16.06
N LEU A 235 -4.67 -0.83 -17.31
CA LEU A 235 -3.57 -0.76 -18.28
C LEU A 235 -3.17 0.69 -18.59
N GLU A 236 -4.15 1.55 -18.86
CA GLU A 236 -3.94 2.98 -19.06
C GLU A 236 -3.25 3.64 -17.84
N ASN A 237 -3.63 3.23 -16.63
CA ASN A 237 -3.01 3.74 -15.42
C ASN A 237 -1.57 3.24 -15.24
N VAL A 238 -1.27 1.98 -15.57
CA VAL A 238 0.10 1.44 -15.56
C VAL A 238 0.96 2.25 -16.52
N GLU A 239 0.52 2.45 -17.76
CA GLU A 239 1.25 3.23 -18.77
C GLU A 239 1.52 4.66 -18.31
N LYS A 240 0.49 5.33 -17.78
CA LYS A 240 0.60 6.69 -17.23
C LYS A 240 1.63 6.77 -16.11
N GLU A 241 1.57 5.87 -15.14
CA GLU A 241 2.50 5.88 -14.01
C GLU A 241 3.94 5.53 -14.46
N VAL A 242 4.12 4.59 -15.40
CA VAL A 242 5.43 4.28 -16.02
C VAL A 242 6.03 5.52 -16.68
N ILE A 243 5.25 6.27 -17.46
CA ILE A 243 5.69 7.52 -18.08
C ILE A 243 6.11 8.55 -17.02
N ASN A 244 5.30 8.71 -15.97
CA ASN A 244 5.60 9.64 -14.88
C ASN A 244 6.91 9.27 -14.17
N CYS A 245 7.08 8.00 -13.80
CA CYS A 245 8.30 7.50 -13.16
C CYS A 245 9.53 7.67 -14.06
N THR A 246 9.40 7.35 -15.35
CA THR A 246 10.46 7.56 -16.36
C THR A 246 10.93 9.01 -16.37
N ASN A 247 9.99 9.96 -16.46
CA ASN A 247 10.31 11.39 -16.50
C ASN A 247 11.00 11.86 -15.21
N LYS A 248 10.56 11.36 -14.04
CA LYS A 248 11.18 11.68 -12.75
C LYS A 248 12.60 11.10 -12.64
N ILE A 249 12.85 9.87 -13.09
CA ILE A 249 14.19 9.27 -13.11
C ILE A 249 15.14 10.03 -14.05
N ILE A 250 14.67 10.42 -15.25
CA ILE A 250 15.43 11.28 -16.16
C ILE A 250 15.80 12.59 -15.46
N ARG A 251 14.85 13.21 -14.76
CA ARG A 251 15.10 14.44 -13.99
C ARG A 251 16.15 14.20 -12.90
N ILE A 252 16.05 13.13 -12.11
CA ILE A 252 17.02 12.79 -11.05
C ILE A 252 18.45 12.75 -11.59
N ARG A 253 18.66 12.15 -12.77
CA ARG A 253 19.97 12.13 -13.44
C ARG A 253 20.57 13.53 -13.61
N THR A 254 19.75 14.47 -14.08
CA THR A 254 20.17 15.84 -14.43
C THR A 254 20.40 16.76 -13.22
N ILE A 255 19.90 16.42 -12.03
CA ILE A 255 20.04 17.25 -10.85
C ILE A 255 21.50 17.20 -10.34
N LYS A 256 22.21 18.32 -10.45
CA LYS A 256 23.63 18.42 -10.04
C LYS A 256 23.84 18.41 -8.52
N ARG A 257 22.88 18.93 -7.75
CA ARG A 257 22.97 19.05 -6.28
C ARG A 257 22.86 17.73 -5.52
N LEU A 258 22.41 16.65 -6.17
CA LEU A 258 22.27 15.35 -5.53
C LEU A 258 23.55 14.55 -5.70
N SER A 259 24.08 14.04 -4.58
CA SER A 259 25.10 13.00 -4.56
C SER A 259 24.62 11.72 -5.24
N PHE A 260 25.55 10.83 -5.58
CA PHE A 260 25.21 9.52 -6.16
C PHE A 260 24.31 8.69 -5.24
N THR A 261 24.56 8.72 -3.94
CA THR A 261 23.73 8.04 -2.94
C THR A 261 22.31 8.59 -2.93
N GLU A 262 22.14 9.92 -2.93
CA GLU A 262 20.82 10.55 -2.97
C GLU A 262 20.08 10.29 -4.28
N LYS A 263 20.79 10.24 -5.41
CA LYS A 263 20.19 9.85 -6.69
C LYS A 263 19.70 8.40 -6.66
N LYS A 264 20.50 7.48 -6.11
CA LYS A 264 20.12 6.08 -5.95
C LYS A 264 18.88 5.93 -5.06
N LEU A 265 18.85 6.62 -3.92
CA LEU A 265 17.68 6.63 -3.03
C LEU A 265 16.45 7.26 -3.69
N SER A 266 16.64 8.30 -4.51
CA SER A 266 15.54 8.93 -5.25
C SER A 266 14.93 7.94 -6.25
N ILE A 267 15.75 7.22 -7.03
CA ILE A 267 15.26 6.18 -7.96
C ILE A 267 14.47 5.12 -7.21
N TYR A 268 14.99 4.64 -6.08
CA TYR A 268 14.30 3.66 -5.22
C TYR A 268 12.91 4.15 -4.81
N ASN A 269 12.82 5.39 -4.31
CA ASN A 269 11.55 5.98 -3.90
C ASN A 269 10.58 6.14 -5.09
N GLU A 270 11.08 6.49 -6.29
CA GLU A 270 10.22 6.59 -7.48
C GLU A 270 9.66 5.23 -7.94
N LEU A 271 10.42 4.14 -7.79
CA LEU A 271 9.92 2.80 -8.05
C LEU A 271 8.82 2.39 -7.06
N LEU A 272 9.01 2.70 -5.76
CA LEU A 272 7.99 2.47 -4.74
C LEU A 272 6.73 3.33 -4.95
N GLU A 273 6.90 4.59 -5.33
CA GLU A 273 5.80 5.51 -5.61
C GLU A 273 5.01 5.05 -6.85
N LEU A 274 5.70 4.63 -7.92
CA LEU A 274 5.08 4.01 -9.09
C LEU A 274 4.21 2.81 -8.69
N TYR A 275 4.81 1.85 -7.98
CA TYR A 275 4.10 0.64 -7.59
C TYR A 275 2.86 0.95 -6.75
N THR A 276 3.01 1.83 -5.74
CA THR A 276 1.89 2.19 -4.87
C THR A 276 0.80 2.97 -5.54
N ASN A 277 1.12 3.86 -6.49
CA ASN A 277 0.10 4.59 -7.23
C ASN A 277 -0.71 3.65 -8.11
N ILE A 278 -0.04 2.70 -8.78
CA ILE A 278 -0.73 1.67 -9.56
C ILE A 278 -1.61 0.82 -8.65
N GLU A 279 -1.09 0.30 -7.55
CA GLU A 279 -1.86 -0.51 -6.61
C GLU A 279 -3.06 0.23 -6.03
N PHE A 280 -2.83 1.44 -5.53
CA PHE A 280 -3.87 2.21 -4.88
C PHE A 280 -4.97 2.65 -5.86
N SER A 281 -4.63 2.86 -7.14
CA SER A 281 -5.64 3.12 -8.18
C SER A 281 -6.63 1.96 -8.34
N LYS A 282 -6.19 0.71 -8.13
CA LYS A 282 -7.07 -0.47 -8.18
C LYS A 282 -8.20 -0.35 -7.14
N PHE A 283 -7.89 0.22 -5.97
CA PHE A 283 -8.83 0.44 -4.88
C PHE A 283 -9.71 1.69 -5.05
N ILE A 284 -9.14 2.86 -5.38
CA ILE A 284 -9.91 4.11 -5.46
C ILE A 284 -10.93 4.07 -6.61
N ASN A 285 -10.53 3.58 -7.78
CA ASN A 285 -11.40 3.56 -8.95
C ASN A 285 -12.63 2.67 -8.72
N HIS A 286 -12.56 1.73 -7.77
CA HIS A 286 -13.72 0.98 -7.33
C HIS A 286 -14.56 1.72 -6.28
N ALA A 287 -13.93 2.43 -5.34
CA ALA A 287 -14.64 3.18 -4.30
C ALA A 287 -15.44 4.38 -4.86
N ASN A 288 -14.99 4.96 -5.98
CA ASN A 288 -15.59 6.14 -6.62
C ASN A 288 -16.49 5.83 -7.83
N SER A 289 -16.60 4.57 -8.27
CA SER A 289 -17.48 4.16 -9.37
C SER A 289 -18.89 3.72 -8.91
N LEU A 290 -19.20 3.93 -7.62
CA LEU A 290 -20.45 3.63 -6.93
C LEU A 290 -21.01 4.91 -6.29
#